data_AF-A0AAU4LZT5-F1
#
_entry.id   AF-A0AAU4LZT5-F1
#
_cell.length_a   1.000
_cell.length_b   1.000
_cell.length_c   1.000
_cell.angle_alpha   90.00
_cell.angle_beta   90.00
_cell.angle_gamma   90.00
#
_symmetry.space_group_name_H-M   'P 1'
#
loop_
_entity.id
_entity.type
_entity.pdbx_description
1 polymer ?
#
loop_
_entity_poly.entity_id
_entity_poly.type
_entity_poly.pdbx_seq_one_letter_code
_entity_poly.pdbx_strand_id
1 'polypeptide(L)' 'MVTATVREWDDEQGWGVLDSPQTPGGCFGHYADIQATGFRTLSAGQQVDLTWEAPGFKTPLENA' A
#
# COMPACT_ATOMS: atom_id res chain seq x y z
N MET A 1 1.63 -10.75 3.99
CA MET A 1 0.36 -10.27 3.41
C MET A 1 -0.62 -10.06 4.54
N VAL A 2 -1.24 -8.90 4.61
CA VAL A 2 -2.10 -8.44 5.71
C VAL A 2 -3.38 -7.88 5.14
N THR A 3 -4.51 -8.02 5.83
CA THR A 3 -5.73 -7.35 5.41
C THR A 3 -5.65 -5.87 5.77
N ALA A 4 -5.94 -5.02 4.81
CA ALA A 4 -6.00 -3.58 4.97
C ALA A 4 -7.27 -3.00 4.35
N THR A 5 -7.72 -1.88 4.88
CA THR A 5 -8.85 -1.11 4.35
C THR A 5 -8.34 0.19 3.77
N VAL A 6 -8.73 0.51 2.54
CA VAL A 6 -8.37 1.77 1.90
C VAL A 6 -9.06 2.91 2.63
N ARG A 7 -8.29 3.78 3.28
CA ARG A 7 -8.79 4.97 3.96
C ARG A 7 -9.17 6.04 2.95
N GLU A 8 -8.24 6.32 2.04
CA GLU A 8 -8.39 7.30 0.96
C GLU A 8 -7.59 6.86 -0.25
N TRP A 9 -8.07 7.25 -1.43
CA TRP A 9 -7.41 7.02 -2.70
C TRP A 9 -7.69 8.21 -3.63
N ASP A 10 -6.65 8.70 -4.27
CA ASP A 10 -6.71 9.75 -5.29
C ASP A 10 -6.43 9.12 -6.66
N ASP A 11 -7.46 9.03 -7.49
CA ASP A 11 -7.38 8.47 -8.85
C ASP A 11 -6.47 9.26 -9.79
N GLU A 12 -6.40 10.58 -9.62
CA GLU A 12 -5.63 11.49 -10.48
C GLU A 12 -4.14 11.37 -10.17
N GLN A 13 -3.82 11.34 -8.89
CA GLN A 13 -2.45 11.26 -8.40
C GLN A 13 -1.95 9.81 -8.29
N GLY A 14 -2.85 8.83 -8.31
CA GLY A 14 -2.55 7.39 -8.31
C GLY A 14 -1.96 6.88 -6.99
N TRP A 15 -2.38 7.44 -5.86
CA TRP A 15 -1.93 6.99 -4.54
C TRP A 15 -3.05 7.05 -3.50
N GLY A 16 -2.82 6.40 -2.37
CA GLY A 16 -3.73 6.47 -1.24
C GLY A 16 -3.11 5.95 0.05
N VAL A 17 -3.93 5.92 1.09
CA VAL A 17 -3.55 5.42 2.43
C VAL A 17 -4.40 4.21 2.77
N LEU A 18 -3.75 3.16 3.26
CA LEU A 18 -4.36 1.91 3.64
C LEU A 18 -4.17 1.68 5.14
N ASP A 19 -5.26 1.39 5.83
CA ASP A 19 -5.27 1.08 7.25
C ASP A 19 -5.21 -0.41 7.50
N SER A 20 -4.27 -0.82 8.35
CA SER A 20 -4.19 -2.18 8.88
C SER A 20 -3.73 -2.11 10.33
N PRO A 21 -4.16 -3.04 11.21
CA PRO A 21 -3.63 -3.14 12.57
C PRO A 21 -2.10 -3.27 12.63
N GLN A 22 -1.47 -3.74 11.55
CA GLN A 22 -0.02 -3.94 11.45
C GLN A 22 0.74 -2.69 10.97
N THR A 23 0.04 -1.70 10.43
CA THR A 23 0.59 -0.42 9.96
C THR A 23 -0.11 0.74 10.67
N PRO A 24 0.09 0.90 11.99
CA PRO A 24 -0.51 2.01 12.73
C PRO A 24 -0.01 3.36 12.19
N GLY A 25 -0.95 4.25 11.86
CA GLY A 25 -0.68 5.51 11.16
C GLY A 25 -1.02 5.48 9.67
N GLY A 26 -1.16 4.29 9.09
CA GLY A 26 -1.49 4.05 7.69
C GLY A 26 -0.27 3.66 6.86
N CYS A 27 -0.50 2.81 5.86
CA CYS A 27 0.46 2.44 4.83
C CYS A 27 0.20 3.27 3.57
N PHE A 28 1.24 3.87 3.01
CA PHE A 28 1.15 4.48 1.68
C PHE A 28 1.02 3.38 0.62
N GLY A 29 0.13 3.57 -0.35
CA GLY A 29 0.00 2.71 -1.53
C GLY A 29 0.03 3.54 -2.81
N HIS A 30 0.71 3.02 -3.83
CA HIS A 30 0.81 3.65 -5.15
C HIS A 30 0.23 2.73 -6.22
N TYR A 31 -0.33 3.31 -7.29
CA TYR A 31 -1.03 2.54 -8.34
C TYR A 31 -0.13 1.48 -8.99
N ALA A 32 1.18 1.72 -9.04
CA ALA A 32 2.16 0.82 -9.62
C ALA A 32 2.22 -0.53 -8.88
N ASP A 33 1.94 -0.53 -7.58
CA ASP A 33 2.01 -1.72 -6.72
C ASP A 33 0.73 -2.57 -6.76
N ILE A 34 -0.37 -2.01 -7.28
CA ILE A 34 -1.66 -2.71 -7.39
C ILE A 34 -1.53 -3.85 -8.40
N GLN A 35 -1.79 -5.07 -7.94
CA GLN A 35 -1.83 -6.27 -8.75
C GLN A 35 -3.22 -6.46 -9.37
N ALA A 36 -3.53 -5.66 -10.40
CA ALA A 36 -4.77 -5.76 -11.16
C ALA A 36 -4.53 -5.55 -12.67
N THR A 37 -5.41 -6.12 -13.49
CA THR A 37 -5.47 -5.85 -14.93
C THR A 37 -6.30 -4.60 -15.21
N GLY A 38 -5.88 -3.79 -16.18
CA GLY A 38 -6.61 -2.56 -16.55
C GLY A 38 -6.21 -1.37 -15.69
N PHE A 39 -7.16 -0.46 -15.45
CA PHE A 39 -6.92 0.75 -14.66
C PHE A 39 -6.72 0.39 -13.18
N ARG A 40 -5.56 0.73 -12.64
CA ARG A 40 -5.13 0.36 -11.28
C ARG A 40 -5.56 1.43 -10.30
N THR A 41 -6.75 1.24 -9.73
CA THR A 41 -7.31 2.14 -8.72
C THR A 41 -7.97 1.36 -7.58
N LEU A 42 -8.15 2.03 -6.44
CA LEU A 42 -8.83 1.53 -5.26
C LEU A 42 -9.93 2.51 -4.84
N SER A 43 -10.92 2.02 -4.10
CA SER A 43 -11.98 2.85 -3.53
C SER A 43 -11.87 2.94 -2.01
N ALA A 44 -12.17 4.08 -1.42
CA ALA A 44 -12.26 4.22 0.03
C ALA A 44 -13.25 3.19 0.62
N GLY A 45 -12.86 2.54 1.72
CA GLY A 45 -13.59 1.43 2.34
C GLY A 45 -13.36 0.06 1.69
N GLN A 46 -12.65 -0.01 0.55
CA GLN A 46 -12.32 -1.29 -0.07
C GLN A 46 -11.32 -2.07 0.78
N GLN A 47 -11.59 -3.35 0.97
CA GLN A 47 -10.65 -4.27 1.62
C GLN A 47 -9.68 -4.84 0.58
N VAL A 48 -8.39 -4.82 0.89
CA VAL A 48 -7.34 -5.37 0.04
C VAL A 48 -6.35 -6.18 0.87
N ASP A 49 -5.63 -7.07 0.18
CA ASP A 49 -4.46 -7.70 0.74
C ASP A 49 -3.22 -6.85 0.47
N LEU A 50 -2.52 -6.49 1.55
CA LEU A 50 -1.38 -5.60 1.54
C LEU A 50 -0.10 -6.36 1.91
N THR A 51 0.95 -6.14 1.13
CA THR A 51 2.33 -6.42 1.56
C THR A 51 3.01 -5.07 1.74
N TRP A 52 3.61 -4.84 2.91
CA TRP A 52 4.16 -3.54 3.31
C TRP A 52 5.56 -3.70 3.88
N GLU A 53 6.32 -2.61 3.83
CA GLU A 53 7.66 -2.51 4.42
C GLU A 53 7.71 -1.31 5.37
N ALA A 54 8.39 -1.47 6.51
CA ALA A 54 8.57 -0.38 7.46
C ALA A 54 9.62 0.62 6.93
N PRO A 55 9.45 1.93 7.15
CA PRO A 55 10.50 2.90 6.85
C PRO A 55 11.78 2.53 7.60
N GLY A 56 12.89 2.39 6.85
CA GLY A 56 14.19 1.99 7.40
C GLY A 56 14.55 0.51 7.21
N PHE A 57 13.80 -0.27 6.44
CA PHE A 57 14.27 -1.57 5.97
C PHE A 57 15.45 -1.38 5.01
N LYS A 58 16.66 -1.44 5.56
CA LYS A 58 17.89 -1.53 4.78
C LYS A 58 18.06 -2.97 4.31
N THR A 59 18.17 -3.18 3.00
CA THR A 59 18.56 -4.45 2.41
C THR A 59 19.89 -4.90 3.06
N PRO A 60 20.03 -6.14 3.57
CA PRO A 60 21.27 -6.61 4.17
C PRO A 60 22.47 -6.74 3.21
N LEU A 61 22.34 -6.33 1.94
CA LEU A 61 23.31 -6.61 0.88
C LEU A 61 24.13 -5.40 0.43
N GLU A 62 24.09 -4.24 1.12
CA GLU A 62 24.91 -3.08 0.73
C GLU A 62 26.39 -3.12 1.21
N ASN A 63 26.88 -4.22 1.81
CA ASN A 63 28.28 -4.35 2.26
C ASN A 63 28.94 -5.68 1.86
N ALA A 64 28.95 -6.03 0.56
CA ALA A 64 29.78 -7.10 0.02
C ALA A 64 30.77 -6.55 -1.01
#